data_AF-A0A7J9RLR7-F1
#
_entry.id   AF-A0A7J9RLR7-F1
#
_cell.length_a   1.000
_cell.length_b   1.000
_cell.length_c   1.000
_cell.angle_alpha   90.00
_cell.angle_beta   90.00
_cell.angle_gamma   90.00
#
_symmetry.space_group_name_H-M   'P 1'
#
loop_
_entity.id
_entity.type
_entity.pdbx_description
1 polymer ?
#
loop_
_entity_poly.entity_id
_entity_poly.type
_entity_poly.pdbx_seq_one_letter_code
_entity_poly.pdbx_strand_id
1 'polypeptide(L)' 'MDVVKVGFMKLGNIGTSIIASLLLDERAEREDIDVRALGTGAKMSPECALDTALLLDWGPDVVIVSSPNAA' A
#
# COMPACT_ATOMS: atom_id res chain seq x y z
N MET A 1 -20.92 -10.43 1.41
CA MET A 1 -20.20 -9.46 0.57
C MET A 1 -18.80 -9.99 0.41
N ASP A 2 -18.21 -9.86 -0.77
CA ASP A 2 -16.81 -10.25 -0.97
C ASP A 2 -15.89 -9.24 -0.27
N VAL A 3 -14.81 -9.72 0.35
CA VAL A 3 -13.82 -8.88 1.05
C VAL A 3 -12.95 -8.19 0.01
N VAL A 4 -12.87 -6.86 0.05
CA VAL A 4 -12.01 -6.10 -0.88
C VAL A 4 -10.58 -6.04 -0.34
N LYS A 5 -9.63 -6.56 -1.11
CA LYS A 5 -8.21 -6.57 -0.79
C LYS A 5 -7.52 -5.31 -1.32
N VAL A 6 -7.09 -4.45 -0.40
CA VAL A 6 -6.42 -3.18 -0.71
C VAL A 6 -4.94 -3.26 -0.38
N GLY A 7 -4.11 -3.20 -1.41
CA GLY A 7 -2.65 -3.15 -1.27
C GLY A 7 -2.13 -1.71 -1.23
N PHE A 8 -1.22 -1.40 -0.31
CA PHE A 8 -0.45 -0.15 -0.30
C PHE A 8 1.02 -0.42 -0.57
N MET A 9 1.57 0.24 -1.58
CA MET A 9 3.02 0.31 -1.79
C MET A 9 3.54 1.71 -1.42
N LYS A 10 4.53 1.76 -0.51
CA LYS A 10 5.18 3.01 -0.08
C LYS A 10 6.58 3.09 -0.70
N LEU A 11 6.70 3.85 -1.79
CA LEU A 11 7.97 4.11 -2.47
C LEU A 11 8.54 5.45 -1.98
N GLY A 12 9.48 5.39 -1.05
CA GLY A 12 9.89 6.57 -0.29
C GLY A 12 8.82 6.98 0.73
N ASN A 13 8.84 8.25 1.14
CA ASN A 13 7.96 8.73 2.20
C ASN A 13 7.35 10.11 1.87
N ILE A 14 6.02 10.19 1.91
CA ILE A 14 5.23 11.43 1.91
C ILE A 14 4.33 11.39 3.14
N GLY A 15 4.04 12.53 3.77
CA GLY A 15 3.34 12.55 5.08
C GLY A 15 2.09 11.66 5.15
N THR A 16 1.28 11.67 4.09
CA THR A 16 0.06 10.86 3.99
C THR A 16 0.34 9.35 3.92
N SER A 17 1.45 8.89 3.33
CA SER A 17 1.74 7.46 3.16
C SER A 17 1.96 6.72 4.48
N ILE A 18 2.28 7.45 5.57
CA ILE A 18 2.44 6.87 6.91
C ILE A 18 1.11 6.29 7.40
N ILE A 19 0.01 7.05 7.25
CA ILE A 19 -1.30 6.72 7.83
C ILE A 19 -2.33 6.23 6.81
N ALA A 20 -2.10 6.40 5.50
CA ALA A 20 -3.11 6.14 4.47
C ALA A 20 -3.76 4.75 4.56
N SER A 21 -2.98 3.70 4.83
CA SER A 21 -3.49 2.33 4.97
C SER A 21 -4.34 2.14 6.24
N LEU A 22 -4.03 2.88 7.31
CA LEU A 22 -4.74 2.80 8.59
C LEU A 22 -6.05 3.60 8.58
N LEU A 23 -6.14 4.64 7.74
CA LEU A 23 -7.35 5.47 7.62
C LEU A 23 -8.56 4.70 7.04
N LEU A 24 -8.33 3.56 6.40
CA LEU A 24 -9.41 2.73 5.86
C LEU A 24 -10.09 1.86 6.93
N ASP A 25 -9.42 1.61 8.05
CA ASP A 25 -9.90 0.77 9.14
C ASP A 25 -9.23 1.17 10.47
N GLU A 26 -9.66 2.32 11.02
CA GLU A 26 -8.99 2.96 12.15
C GLU A 26 -9.15 2.18 13.47
N ARG A 27 -10.19 1.35 13.57
CA ARG A 27 -10.46 0.49 14.73
C ARG A 27 -10.07 -0.97 14.51
N ALA A 28 -9.64 -1.35 13.31
CA ALA A 28 -9.39 -2.75 12.93
C ALA A 28 -10.63 -3.65 13.11
N GLU A 29 -11.82 -3.12 12.79
CA GLU A 29 -13.12 -3.80 13.00
C GLU A 29 -13.89 -4.00 11.70
N ARG A 30 -13.37 -3.54 10.56
CA ARG A 30 -14.04 -3.73 9.28
C ARG A 30 -13.92 -5.17 8.82
N GLU A 31 -15.05 -5.77 8.46
CA GLU A 31 -15.12 -7.14 7.92
C GLU A 31 -15.20 -7.17 6.39
N ASP A 32 -15.33 -6.01 5.74
CA ASP A 32 -15.53 -5.86 4.30
C ASP A 32 -14.24 -5.54 3.53
N ILE A 33 -13.11 -5.35 4.21
CA ILE A 33 -11.80 -5.08 3.61
C ILE A 33 -10.65 -5.86 4.28
N ASP A 34 -9.62 -6.18 3.52
CA ASP A 34 -8.31 -6.65 4.03
C ASP A 34 -7.24 -5.72 3.46
N VAL A 35 -6.38 -5.16 4.31
CA VAL A 35 -5.41 -4.14 3.93
C VAL A 35 -3.99 -4.61 4.22
N ARG A 36 -3.12 -4.61 3.21
CA ARG A 36 -1.69 -4.88 3.38
C ARG A 36 -0.85 -3.72 2.88
N ALA A 37 0.25 -3.44 3.58
CA ALA A 37 1.18 -2.38 3.20
C ALA A 37 2.62 -2.92 3.11
N LEU A 38 3.29 -2.63 2.00
CA LEU A 38 4.72 -2.86 1.77
C LEU A 38 5.41 -1.51 1.57
N GLY A 39 6.73 -1.47 1.79
CA GLY A 39 7.50 -0.26 1.53
C GLY A 39 8.99 -0.51 1.43
N THR A 40 9.66 0.39 0.72
CA THR A 40 11.12 0.39 0.45
C THR A 40 11.87 1.34 1.38
N GLY A 41 11.25 1.72 2.50
CA GLY A 41 11.74 2.78 3.38
C GLY A 41 11.80 4.12 2.66
N ALA A 42 12.91 4.86 2.82
CA ALA A 42 13.10 6.15 2.16
C ALA A 42 13.52 6.05 0.68
N LYS A 43 13.81 4.84 0.16
CA LYS A 43 14.30 4.65 -1.20
C LYS A 43 13.15 4.61 -2.19
N MET A 44 13.36 5.25 -3.34
CA MET A 44 12.42 5.30 -4.46
C MET A 44 13.15 5.10 -5.81
N SER A 45 14.27 4.38 -5.81
CA SER A 45 14.98 4.06 -7.04
C SER A 45 14.17 3.08 -7.90
N PRO A 46 14.41 3.01 -9.22
CA PRO A 46 13.78 2.02 -10.08
C PRO A 46 13.98 0.58 -9.62
N GLU A 47 15.14 0.22 -9.03
CA GLU A 47 15.33 -1.14 -8.51
C GLU A 47 14.42 -1.42 -7.31
N CYS A 48 14.30 -0.47 -6.37
CA CYS A 48 13.39 -0.60 -5.24
C CYS A 48 11.92 -0.64 -5.69
N ALA A 49 11.56 0.08 -6.76
CA ALA A 49 10.19 0.09 -7.27
C ALA A 49 9.71 -1.30 -7.74
N LEU A 50 10.63 -2.21 -8.10
CA LEU A 50 10.29 -3.58 -8.47
C LEU A 50 9.67 -4.38 -7.31
N ASP A 51 10.00 -4.04 -6.05
CA ASP A 51 9.41 -4.68 -4.86
C ASP A 51 7.89 -4.50 -4.79
N THR A 52 7.32 -3.54 -5.52
CA THR A 52 5.88 -3.38 -5.69
C THR A 52 5.22 -4.67 -6.20
N ALA A 53 5.92 -5.46 -7.02
CA ALA A 53 5.41 -6.71 -7.56
C ALA A 53 5.12 -7.77 -6.49
N LEU A 54 5.81 -7.74 -5.34
CA LEU A 54 5.59 -8.68 -4.23
C LEU A 54 4.16 -8.58 -3.67
N LEU A 55 3.52 -7.42 -3.84
CA LEU A 55 2.14 -7.21 -3.41
C LEU A 55 1.14 -7.98 -4.27
N LEU A 56 1.50 -8.28 -5.53
CA LEU A 56 0.63 -8.98 -6.48
C LEU A 56 0.46 -10.46 -6.12
N ASP A 57 1.45 -11.08 -5.47
CA ASP A 57 1.40 -12.48 -5.03
C ASP A 57 0.25 -12.73 -4.02
N TRP A 58 -0.20 -11.68 -3.33
CA TRP A 58 -1.33 -11.74 -2.41
C TRP A 58 -2.71 -11.71 -3.11
N GLY A 59 -2.74 -11.37 -4.40
CA GLY A 59 -3.95 -11.20 -5.19
C GLY A 59 -4.85 -10.06 -4.69
N PRO A 60 -4.35 -8.81 -4.65
CA PRO A 60 -5.16 -7.63 -4.28
C PRO A 60 -6.16 -7.27 -5.38
N ASP A 61 -7.29 -6.68 -5.01
CA ASP A 61 -8.26 -6.11 -5.94
C ASP A 61 -7.81 -4.73 -6.45
N VAL A 62 -7.06 -4.00 -5.62
CA VAL A 62 -6.49 -2.68 -5.95
C VAL A 62 -5.16 -2.47 -5.26
N VAL A 63 -4.23 -1.81 -5.95
CA VAL A 63 -2.94 -1.39 -5.41
C VAL A 63 -2.82 0.13 -5.46
N ILE A 64 -2.58 0.75 -4.31
CA ILE A 64 -2.32 2.17 -4.14
C ILE A 64 -0.80 2.34 -3.98
N VAL A 65 -0.15 2.92 -4.99
CA VAL A 65 1.26 3.28 -4.93
C VAL A 65 1.39 4.73 -4.47
N SER A 66 2.11 4.95 -3.38
CA SER A 66 2.39 6.26 -2.82
C SER A 66 3.87 6.58 -2.94
N SER A 67 4.18 7.75 -3.51
CA SER A 67 5.54 8.26 -3.70
C SER A 67 5.55 9.77 -3.61
N PRO A 68 6.61 10.39 -3.07
CA PRO A 68 6.92 11.78 -3.41
C PRO A 68 7.02 11.91 -4.93
N ASN A 69 6.46 12.99 -5.48
CA ASN A 69 6.59 13.35 -6.91
C ASN A 69 6.32 12.16 -7.87
N ALA A 70 5.09 11.64 -7.88
CA ALA A 70 4.66 10.54 -8.75
C ALA A 70 4.43 11.01 -10.20
N ALA A 71 5.49 11.54 -10.82
CA ALA A 71 5.52 12.05 -12.20
C ALA A 71 6.15 11.05 -13.17
#